data_AF-A0A1Q9PGI0-F1
#
_entry.id   AF-A0A1Q9PGI0-F1
#
_cell.length_a   1.000
_cell.length_b   1.000
_cell.length_c   1.000
_cell.angle_alpha   90.00
_cell.angle_beta   90.00
_cell.angle_gamma   90.00
#
_symmetry.space_group_name_H-M   'P 1'
#
loop_
_entity.id
_entity.type
_entity.pdbx_description
1 polymer ?
#
loop_
_entity_poly.entity_id
_entity_poly.type
_entity_poly.pdbx_seq_one_letter_code
_entity_poly.pdbx_strand_id
1 'polypeptide(L)'
;MKPNIKTILAPMSTKERISYIWDYYRFHIMGTIAAIILVIFLIGSVGEKKETYLNLTIMGTGLNTNHIVQIQEDLTNKLVTDKDHEEVLVQSINYGQSSMDPASQVGIQKFTAEVSSGDIDVLIVQYEFFEKLSTQEALIDLDELGVNFRDETVIKTGENVYGIDASDIELLKPLQLDGNMVICVLRNTKNLDNITQFFTLITE
;
A
#
# COMPACT_ATOMS: atom_id res chain seq x y z
N MET A 1 -7.23 -58.79 6.11
CA MET A 1 -7.40 -57.70 7.12
C MET A 1 -6.01 -57.26 7.56
N LYS A 2 -5.64 -55.98 7.37
CA LYS A 2 -4.37 -55.49 7.94
C LYS A 2 -4.51 -55.44 9.47
N PRO A 3 -3.60 -56.05 10.24
CA PRO A 3 -3.68 -56.04 11.70
C PRO A 3 -3.68 -54.60 12.23
N ASN A 4 -4.45 -54.35 13.30
CA ASN A 4 -4.55 -53.04 13.90
C ASN A 4 -3.20 -52.66 14.55
N ILE A 5 -2.75 -51.42 14.39
CA ILE A 5 -1.47 -50.97 14.96
C ILE A 5 -1.39 -51.22 16.49
N LYS A 6 -2.52 -51.14 17.20
CA LYS A 6 -2.60 -51.45 18.63
C LYS A 6 -2.25 -52.91 18.93
N THR A 7 -2.68 -53.85 18.07
CA THR A 7 -2.36 -55.29 18.23
C THR A 7 -0.91 -55.62 17.90
N ILE A 8 -0.26 -54.85 17.01
CA ILE A 8 1.16 -55.02 16.66
C ILE A 8 2.07 -54.46 17.76
N LEU A 9 1.69 -53.32 18.35
CA LEU A 9 2.50 -52.64 19.36
C LEU A 9 2.29 -53.22 20.78
N ALA A 10 1.17 -53.86 21.06
CA ALA A 10 0.82 -54.40 22.38
C ALA A 10 1.91 -55.29 23.02
N PRO A 11 2.53 -56.26 22.32
CA PRO A 11 3.56 -57.13 22.92
C PRO A 11 4.96 -56.48 23.01
N MET A 12 5.19 -55.32 22.39
CA MET A 12 6.52 -54.70 22.31
C MET A 12 6.84 -53.89 23.57
N SER A 13 8.12 -53.88 23.96
CA SER A 13 8.66 -52.95 24.96
C SER A 13 8.65 -51.50 24.43
N THR A 14 8.72 -50.51 25.32
CA THR A 14 8.69 -49.09 24.95
C THR A 14 9.77 -48.71 23.93
N LYS A 15 10.95 -49.34 24.01
CA LYS A 15 12.07 -49.11 23.07
C LYS A 15 11.76 -49.65 21.68
N GLU A 16 11.20 -50.86 21.59
CA GLU A 16 10.82 -51.49 20.33
C GLU A 16 9.68 -50.75 19.64
N ARG A 17 8.72 -50.20 20.41
CA ARG A 17 7.64 -49.37 19.88
C ARG A 17 8.16 -48.11 19.20
N ILE A 18 9.13 -47.42 19.81
CA ILE A 18 9.73 -46.20 19.25
C ILE A 18 10.51 -46.54 17.97
N SER A 19 11.28 -47.63 17.96
CA SER A 19 12.00 -48.08 16.75
C SER A 19 11.03 -48.42 15.63
N TYR A 20 9.97 -49.17 15.91
CA TYR A 20 8.96 -49.55 14.91
C TYR A 20 8.27 -48.32 14.31
N ILE A 21 7.91 -47.33 15.14
CA ILE A 21 7.30 -46.08 14.68
C ILE A 21 8.29 -45.31 13.79
N TRP A 22 9.56 -45.24 14.18
CA TRP A 22 10.59 -44.59 13.37
C TRP A 22 10.79 -45.28 12.03
N ASP A 23 10.99 -46.59 12.01
CA ASP A 23 11.30 -47.35 10.79
C ASP A 23 10.14 -47.30 9.77
N TYR A 24 8.90 -47.29 10.24
CA TYR A 24 7.72 -47.30 9.38
C TYR A 24 7.16 -45.90 9.07
N TYR A 25 7.24 -44.96 10.00
CA TYR A 25 6.58 -43.64 9.90
C TYR A 25 7.53 -42.45 9.83
N ARG A 26 8.87 -42.60 9.85
CA ARG A 26 9.81 -41.45 9.81
C ARG A 26 9.49 -40.41 8.74
N PHE A 27 9.17 -40.83 7.52
CA PHE A 27 8.86 -39.91 6.42
C PHE A 27 7.49 -39.22 6.61
N HIS A 28 6.51 -39.92 7.18
CA HIS A 28 5.20 -39.34 7.50
C HIS A 28 5.32 -38.35 8.66
N ILE A 29 6.15 -38.65 9.67
CA ILE A 29 6.43 -37.78 10.81
C ILE A 29 7.14 -36.51 10.32
N MET A 30 8.21 -36.66 9.53
CA MET A 30 8.91 -35.52 8.93
C MET A 30 8.00 -34.67 8.03
N GLY A 31 7.19 -35.32 7.19
CA GLY A 31 6.22 -34.62 6.33
C GLY A 31 5.16 -33.87 7.12
N THR A 32 4.65 -34.46 8.22
CA THR A 32 3.67 -33.81 9.09
C THR A 32 4.28 -32.60 9.82
N ILE A 33 5.50 -32.73 10.34
CA ILE A 33 6.21 -31.63 10.98
C ILE A 33 6.47 -30.50 9.98
N ALA A 34 6.95 -30.83 8.77
CA ALA A 34 7.16 -29.85 7.71
C ALA A 34 5.86 -29.15 7.30
N ALA A 35 4.74 -29.87 7.20
CA ALA A 35 3.44 -29.30 6.91
C ALA A 35 2.95 -28.36 8.03
N ILE A 36 3.13 -28.73 9.31
CA ILE A 36 2.80 -27.86 10.45
C ILE A 36 3.63 -26.58 10.41
N ILE A 37 4.94 -26.70 10.18
CA ILE A 37 5.85 -25.56 10.05
C ILE A 37 5.39 -24.65 8.90
N LEU A 38 5.08 -25.22 7.73
CA LEU A 38 4.56 -24.48 6.58
C LEU A 38 3.27 -23.75 6.92
N VAL A 39 2.32 -24.39 7.61
CA VAL A 39 1.07 -23.76 8.04
C VAL A 39 1.34 -22.61 9.03
N ILE A 40 2.24 -22.78 9.99
CA ILE A 40 2.64 -21.71 10.92
C ILE A 40 3.26 -20.55 10.17
N PHE A 41 4.14 -20.81 9.19
CA PHE A 41 4.71 -19.77 8.34
C PHE A 41 3.66 -19.05 7.51
N LEU A 42 2.70 -19.78 6.93
CA LEU A 42 1.61 -19.16 6.17
C LEU A 42 0.74 -18.27 7.06
N ILE A 43 0.33 -18.75 8.24
CA ILE A 43 -0.49 -17.97 9.18
C ILE A 43 0.30 -16.76 9.69
N GLY A 44 1.56 -16.94 10.10
CA GLY A 44 2.40 -15.85 10.58
C GLY A 44 2.82 -14.85 9.50
N SER A 45 2.76 -15.23 8.21
CA SER A 45 3.00 -14.32 7.09
C SER A 45 1.80 -13.44 6.77
N VAL A 46 0.60 -13.82 7.24
CA VAL A 46 -0.54 -12.91 7.27
C VAL A 46 -0.32 -12.01 8.48
N GLY A 47 0.59 -11.04 8.34
CA GLY A 47 0.59 -9.88 9.22
C GLY A 47 -0.83 -9.30 9.24
N GLU A 48 -1.26 -8.77 10.39
CA GLU A 48 -2.50 -8.01 10.45
C GLU A 48 -2.40 -6.88 9.43
N LYS A 49 -3.03 -7.08 8.27
CA LYS A 49 -3.13 -6.07 7.24
C LYS A 49 -4.07 -5.03 7.78
N LYS A 50 -3.53 -3.87 8.12
CA LYS A 50 -4.33 -2.72 8.48
C LYS A 50 -5.16 -2.28 7.28
N GLU A 51 -6.37 -1.85 7.55
CA GLU A 51 -7.21 -1.20 6.55
C GLU A 51 -6.58 0.13 6.15
N THR A 52 -6.68 0.48 4.87
CA THR A 52 -6.10 1.71 4.35
C THR A 52 -7.04 2.86 4.65
N TYR A 53 -6.63 3.74 5.55
CA TYR A 53 -7.35 4.98 5.88
C TYR A 53 -7.30 5.98 4.74
N LEU A 54 -6.12 6.15 4.14
CA LEU A 54 -5.86 7.06 3.03
C LEU A 54 -4.74 6.47 2.17
N ASN A 55 -4.93 6.38 0.86
CA ASN A 55 -3.86 6.00 -0.06
C ASN A 55 -3.24 7.23 -0.73
N LEU A 56 -2.03 7.57 -0.30
CA LEU A 56 -1.17 8.58 -0.92
C LEU A 56 -0.19 7.92 -1.89
N THR A 57 -0.44 8.12 -3.19
CA THR A 57 0.39 7.55 -4.25
C THR A 57 1.27 8.63 -4.89
N ILE A 58 2.57 8.40 -4.95
CA ILE A 58 3.56 9.27 -5.61
C ILE A 58 3.95 8.63 -6.92
N MET A 59 3.82 9.34 -8.04
CA MET A 59 4.11 8.82 -9.37
C MET A 59 5.10 9.72 -10.11
N GLY A 60 6.18 9.11 -10.60
CA GLY A 60 7.24 9.84 -11.30
C GLY A 60 8.47 8.99 -11.57
N THR A 61 9.53 9.62 -12.10
CA THR A 61 10.82 8.98 -12.35
C THR A 61 11.82 9.26 -11.24
N GLY A 62 12.58 8.24 -10.83
CA GLY A 62 13.72 8.45 -9.91
C GLY A 62 13.29 8.85 -8.50
N LEU A 63 12.11 8.41 -8.07
CA LEU A 63 11.56 8.73 -6.76
C LEU A 63 12.47 8.22 -5.63
N ASN A 64 12.70 9.07 -4.62
CA ASN A 64 13.37 8.68 -3.39
C ASN A 64 12.38 7.96 -2.47
N THR A 65 12.61 6.67 -2.24
CA THR A 65 11.73 5.82 -1.43
C THR A 65 12.20 5.67 0.03
N ASN A 66 13.35 6.25 0.39
CA ASN A 66 13.98 6.03 1.70
C ASN A 66 13.12 6.54 2.88
N HIS A 67 12.27 7.54 2.63
CA HIS A 67 11.46 8.19 3.65
C HIS A 67 9.97 7.83 3.58
N ILE A 68 9.55 6.92 2.68
CA ILE A 68 8.14 6.53 2.54
C ILE A 68 7.58 5.99 3.86
N VAL A 69 8.31 5.08 4.52
CA VAL A 69 7.88 4.50 5.81
C VAL A 69 7.73 5.59 6.88
N GLN A 70 8.68 6.52 6.94
CA GLN A 70 8.62 7.65 7.87
C GLN A 70 7.37 8.52 7.63
N ILE A 71 7.10 8.88 6.38
CA ILE A 71 5.93 9.70 6.03
C ILE A 71 4.62 8.95 6.30
N GLN A 72 4.57 7.65 6.02
CA GLN A 72 3.43 6.79 6.34
C GLN A 72 3.17 6.78 7.85
N GLU A 73 4.21 6.61 8.68
CA GLU A 73 4.07 6.65 10.14
C GLU A 73 3.62 8.04 10.62
N ASP A 74 4.21 9.12 10.11
CA ASP A 74 3.86 10.50 10.50
C ASP A 74 2.40 10.84 10.14
N LEU A 75 1.96 10.48 8.93
CA LEU A 75 0.59 10.67 8.47
C LEU A 75 -0.39 9.80 9.28
N THR A 76 -0.06 8.53 9.51
CA THR A 76 -0.88 7.63 10.33
C THR A 76 -1.02 8.18 11.75
N ASN A 77 0.06 8.73 12.32
CA ASN A 77 0.03 9.31 13.66
C ASN A 77 -0.86 10.54 13.78
N LYS A 78 -0.94 11.35 12.72
CA LYS A 78 -1.70 12.60 12.68
C LYS A 78 -3.16 12.42 12.26
N LEU A 79 -3.45 11.48 11.35
CA LEU A 79 -4.78 11.32 10.74
C LEU A 79 -5.59 10.16 11.33
N VAL A 80 -4.93 9.08 11.74
CA VAL A 80 -5.63 7.83 12.10
C VAL A 80 -5.86 7.75 13.61
N THR A 81 -7.12 7.53 13.98
CA THR A 81 -7.49 7.34 15.39
C THR A 81 -7.21 5.90 15.84
N ASP A 82 -7.70 4.90 15.10
CA ASP A 82 -7.51 3.48 15.40
C ASP A 82 -6.26 2.92 14.69
N LYS A 83 -5.09 3.25 15.23
CA LYS A 83 -3.79 2.87 14.63
C LYS A 83 -3.49 1.37 14.70
N ASP A 84 -4.26 0.60 15.46
CA ASP A 84 -4.08 -0.85 15.54
C ASP A 84 -4.70 -1.53 14.32
N HIS A 85 -5.78 -0.96 13.76
CA HIS A 85 -6.52 -1.55 12.63
C HIS A 85 -6.38 -0.78 11.33
N GLU A 86 -6.03 0.51 11.37
CA GLU A 86 -5.95 1.37 10.20
C GLU A 86 -4.56 2.02 10.06
N GLU A 87 -4.16 2.30 8.83
CA GLU A 87 -2.98 3.12 8.54
C GLU A 87 -3.14 3.92 7.25
N VAL A 88 -2.38 5.00 7.13
CA VAL A 88 -2.18 5.68 5.85
C VAL A 88 -1.23 4.83 5.01
N LEU A 89 -1.61 4.53 3.77
CA LEU A 89 -0.72 3.89 2.82
C LEU A 89 0.03 4.97 2.03
N VAL A 90 1.36 4.96 2.08
CA VAL A 90 2.19 5.80 1.21
C VAL A 90 2.95 4.88 0.26
N GLN A 91 2.78 5.10 -1.04
CA GLN A 91 3.43 4.27 -2.05
C GLN A 91 3.99 5.09 -3.21
N SER A 92 5.01 4.55 -3.87
CA SER A 92 5.59 5.12 -5.07
C SER A 92 5.36 4.23 -6.29
N ILE A 93 4.94 4.82 -7.40
CA ILE A 93 4.83 4.17 -8.70
C ILE A 93 5.85 4.82 -9.64
N ASN A 94 6.82 4.02 -10.10
CA ASN A 94 7.76 4.50 -11.10
C ASN A 94 7.04 4.65 -12.44
N TYR A 95 7.15 5.85 -13.02
CA TYR A 95 6.58 6.19 -14.31
C TYR A 95 7.59 7.00 -15.10
N GLY A 96 8.14 6.41 -16.17
CA GLY A 96 8.96 7.10 -17.16
C GLY A 96 8.20 7.38 -18.45
N GLN A 97 8.46 8.51 -19.09
CA GLN A 97 7.90 8.84 -20.40
C GLN A 97 8.29 7.83 -21.50
N SER A 98 9.38 7.07 -21.30
CA SER A 98 9.76 5.95 -22.18
C SER A 98 9.03 4.68 -21.75
N SER A 99 7.98 4.33 -22.49
CA SER A 99 7.19 3.10 -22.31
C SER A 99 7.97 1.80 -22.54
N MET A 100 9.25 1.88 -22.92
CA MET A 100 10.11 0.71 -23.15
C MET A 100 10.79 0.16 -21.89
N ASP A 101 10.81 0.92 -20.79
CA ASP A 101 11.34 0.44 -19.52
C ASP A 101 10.35 -0.54 -18.84
N PRO A 102 10.76 -1.78 -18.52
CA PRO A 102 9.86 -2.76 -17.90
C PRO A 102 9.28 -2.30 -16.56
N ALA A 103 10.03 -1.55 -15.74
CA ALA A 103 9.53 -1.06 -14.46
C ALA A 103 8.41 -0.02 -14.67
N SER A 104 8.57 0.85 -15.67
CA SER A 104 7.54 1.82 -16.07
C SER A 104 6.27 1.14 -16.60
N GLN A 105 6.38 0.03 -17.35
CA GLN A 105 5.20 -0.72 -17.81
C GLN A 105 4.43 -1.35 -16.65
N VAL A 106 5.14 -1.94 -15.68
CA VAL A 106 4.53 -2.48 -14.46
C VAL A 106 3.86 -1.37 -13.65
N GLY A 107 4.50 -0.21 -13.54
CA GLY A 107 3.94 0.97 -12.89
C GLY A 107 2.63 1.44 -13.53
N ILE A 108 2.58 1.52 -14.86
CA ILE A 108 1.36 1.88 -15.60
C ILE A 108 0.24 0.87 -15.36
N GLN A 109 0.54 -0.43 -15.39
CA GLN A 109 -0.46 -1.48 -15.12
C GLN A 109 -1.02 -1.38 -13.70
N LYS A 110 -0.14 -1.18 -12.71
CA LYS A 110 -0.54 -0.99 -11.31
C LYS A 110 -1.41 0.25 -11.14
N PHE A 111 -0.94 1.40 -11.64
CA PHE A 111 -1.71 2.65 -11.60
C PHE A 111 -3.09 2.48 -12.25
N THR A 112 -3.15 1.90 -13.45
CA THR A 112 -4.43 1.69 -14.15
C THR A 112 -5.40 0.80 -13.35
N ALA A 113 -4.88 -0.25 -12.71
CA ALA A 113 -5.69 -1.13 -11.88
C ALA A 113 -6.23 -0.41 -10.64
N GLU A 114 -5.36 0.30 -9.91
CA GLU A 114 -5.73 1.02 -8.66
C GLU A 114 -6.64 2.22 -8.92
N VAL A 115 -6.45 2.93 -10.04
CA VAL A 115 -7.42 3.92 -10.51
C VAL A 115 -8.74 3.23 -10.80
N SER A 116 -8.78 2.11 -11.54
CA SER A 116 -10.03 1.45 -11.90
C SER A 116 -10.82 0.93 -10.70
N SER A 117 -10.15 0.51 -9.63
CA SER A 117 -10.78 0.11 -8.37
C SER A 117 -11.18 1.29 -7.48
N GLY A 118 -10.64 2.49 -7.73
CA GLY A 118 -10.82 3.67 -6.88
C GLY A 118 -10.05 3.58 -5.57
N ASP A 119 -8.90 2.89 -5.60
CA ASP A 119 -8.05 2.66 -4.41
C ASP A 119 -7.05 3.80 -4.18
N ILE A 120 -6.84 4.69 -5.16
CA ILE A 120 -5.97 5.88 -5.02
C ILE A 120 -6.82 7.06 -4.56
N ASP A 121 -6.50 7.60 -3.40
CA ASP A 121 -7.19 8.76 -2.82
C ASP A 121 -6.50 10.08 -3.21
N VAL A 122 -5.19 10.16 -2.96
CA VAL A 122 -4.38 11.34 -3.24
C VAL A 122 -3.21 10.96 -4.12
N LEU A 123 -2.96 11.75 -5.16
CA LEU A 123 -1.92 11.50 -6.15
C LEU A 123 -0.92 12.66 -6.17
N ILE A 124 0.37 12.35 -6.02
CA ILE A 124 1.47 13.30 -6.19
C ILE A 124 2.17 12.97 -7.51
N VAL A 125 2.16 13.90 -8.47
CA VAL A 125 2.64 13.68 -9.84
C VAL A 125 3.42 14.87 -10.36
N GLN A 126 4.29 14.64 -11.34
CA GLN A 126 4.91 15.74 -12.09
C GLN A 126 3.86 16.58 -12.82
N TYR A 127 4.11 17.88 -12.92
CA TYR A 127 3.21 18.87 -13.54
C TYR A 127 2.70 18.45 -14.94
N GLU A 128 3.57 17.88 -15.80
CA GLU A 128 3.19 17.47 -17.16
C GLU A 128 2.18 16.31 -17.18
N PHE A 129 2.15 15.48 -16.13
CA PHE A 129 1.16 14.43 -16.00
C PHE A 129 -0.12 14.96 -15.34
N PHE A 130 0.01 15.85 -14.35
CA PHE A 130 -1.12 16.58 -13.78
C PHE A 130 -1.94 17.30 -14.86
N GLU A 131 -1.30 18.03 -15.78
CA GLU A 131 -1.98 18.77 -16.85
C GLU A 131 -2.81 17.84 -17.75
N LYS A 132 -2.34 16.61 -18.01
CA LYS A 132 -3.11 15.61 -18.76
C LYS A 132 -4.32 15.12 -17.98
N LEU A 133 -4.20 14.93 -16.67
CA LEU A 133 -5.31 14.49 -15.82
C LEU A 133 -6.37 15.59 -15.67
N SER A 134 -5.95 16.85 -15.46
CA SER A 134 -6.87 17.97 -15.27
C SER A 134 -7.67 18.27 -16.55
N THR A 135 -7.04 18.18 -17.72
CA THR A 135 -7.71 18.39 -19.01
C THR A 135 -8.64 17.25 -19.44
N GLN A 136 -8.52 16.07 -18.82
CA GLN A 136 -9.35 14.88 -19.09
C GLN A 136 -10.51 14.72 -18.09
N GLU A 137 -10.79 15.72 -17.25
CA GLU A 137 -11.82 15.68 -16.20
C GLU A 137 -11.62 14.53 -15.19
N ALA A 138 -10.40 13.99 -15.08
CA ALA A 138 -10.07 12.87 -14.21
C ALA A 138 -9.90 13.27 -12.73
N LEU A 139 -9.87 14.58 -12.44
CA LEU A 139 -9.62 15.14 -11.12
C LEU A 139 -10.88 15.77 -10.52
N ILE A 140 -10.96 15.76 -9.18
CA ILE A 140 -11.96 16.51 -8.39
C ILE A 140 -11.54 17.98 -8.33
N ASP A 141 -12.52 18.88 -8.41
CA ASP A 141 -12.29 20.29 -8.08
C ASP A 141 -12.08 20.41 -6.57
N LEU A 142 -10.90 20.80 -6.15
CA LEU A 142 -10.51 20.84 -4.73
C LEU A 142 -11.35 21.84 -3.94
N ASP A 143 -11.99 22.82 -4.58
CA ASP A 143 -12.95 23.71 -3.94
C ASP A 143 -14.18 22.94 -3.39
N GLU A 144 -14.49 21.77 -3.96
CA GLU A 144 -15.56 20.88 -3.44
C GLU A 144 -15.23 20.27 -2.06
N LEU A 145 -13.96 20.25 -1.66
CA LEU A 145 -13.53 19.69 -0.37
C LEU A 145 -13.84 20.60 0.83
N GLY A 146 -14.14 21.88 0.58
CA GLY A 146 -14.41 22.87 1.62
C GLY A 146 -13.19 23.24 2.47
N VAL A 147 -11.97 22.95 1.98
CA VAL A 147 -10.70 23.34 2.62
C VAL A 147 -10.24 24.67 2.04
N ASN A 148 -9.75 25.56 2.90
CA ASN A 148 -9.25 26.87 2.46
C ASN A 148 -7.77 26.77 2.09
N PHE A 149 -7.48 26.79 0.80
CA PHE A 149 -6.11 26.74 0.29
C PHE A 149 -5.51 28.15 0.16
N ARG A 150 -4.19 28.25 0.26
CA ARG A 150 -3.47 29.50 0.01
C ARG A 150 -3.44 29.74 -1.50
N ASP A 151 -3.81 30.95 -1.95
CA ASP A 151 -3.92 31.28 -3.37
C ASP A 151 -2.61 31.04 -4.15
N GLU A 152 -1.45 31.16 -3.50
CA GLU A 152 -0.15 30.93 -4.13
C GLU A 152 0.22 29.46 -4.33
N THR A 153 -0.44 28.52 -3.64
CA THR A 153 -0.11 27.07 -3.73
C THR A 153 -1.04 26.31 -4.66
N VAL A 154 -2.20 26.89 -5.01
CA VAL A 154 -3.20 26.23 -5.86
C VAL A 154 -2.86 26.29 -7.34
N ILE A 155 -3.12 25.19 -8.05
CA ILE A 155 -2.93 25.07 -9.48
C ILE A 155 -4.29 24.90 -10.15
N LYS A 156 -4.62 25.86 -11.01
CA LYS A 156 -5.91 25.93 -11.72
C LYS A 156 -5.81 25.35 -13.13
N THR A 157 -6.91 24.76 -13.60
CA THR A 157 -7.10 24.47 -15.03
C THR A 157 -8.47 25.02 -15.42
N GLY A 158 -8.47 26.07 -16.24
CA GLY A 158 -9.68 26.88 -16.44
C GLY A 158 -10.00 27.70 -15.20
N GLU A 159 -11.24 27.61 -14.71
CA GLU A 159 -11.71 28.35 -13.52
C GLU A 159 -11.56 27.56 -12.20
N ASN A 160 -11.35 26.24 -12.29
CA ASN A 160 -11.38 25.32 -11.15
C ASN A 160 -9.98 25.02 -10.61
N VAL A 161 -9.90 24.66 -9.33
CA VAL A 161 -8.66 24.28 -8.65
C VAL A 161 -8.51 22.76 -8.66
N TYR A 162 -7.48 22.23 -9.30
CA TYR A 162 -7.29 20.78 -9.42
C TYR A 162 -6.05 20.25 -8.72
N GLY A 163 -5.12 21.12 -8.34
CA GLY A 163 -3.88 20.70 -7.72
C GLY A 163 -3.31 21.69 -6.72
N ILE A 164 -2.36 21.20 -5.93
CA ILE A 164 -1.57 21.98 -4.99
C ILE A 164 -0.09 21.68 -5.22
N ASP A 165 0.76 22.70 -5.19
CA ASP A 165 2.21 22.52 -5.21
C ASP A 165 2.67 21.70 -3.99
N ALA A 166 3.35 20.58 -4.25
CA ALA A 166 3.83 19.68 -3.21
C ALA A 166 5.15 20.13 -2.55
N SER A 167 5.87 21.06 -3.18
CA SER A 167 7.26 21.42 -2.85
C SER A 167 7.38 22.10 -1.48
N ASP A 168 6.38 22.90 -1.12
CA ASP A 168 6.39 23.72 0.09
C ASP A 168 5.71 23.03 1.30
N ILE A 169 5.25 21.79 1.13
CA ILE A 169 4.56 21.06 2.21
C ILE A 169 5.60 20.46 3.16
N GLU A 170 5.72 21.04 4.35
CA GLU A 170 6.66 20.62 5.41
C GLU A 170 6.60 19.11 5.68
N LEU A 171 5.40 18.54 5.72
CA LEU A 171 5.19 17.12 5.97
C LEU A 171 5.78 16.21 4.89
N LEU A 172 5.95 16.70 3.66
CA LEU A 172 6.44 15.92 2.52
C LEU A 172 7.92 16.18 2.21
N LYS A 173 8.56 17.16 2.86
CA LYS A 173 9.99 17.46 2.66
C LYS A 173 10.93 16.26 2.76
N PRO A 174 10.73 15.29 3.67
CA PRO A 174 11.58 14.09 3.72
C PRO A 174 11.60 13.29 2.41
N LEU A 175 10.53 13.34 1.60
CA LEU A 175 10.47 12.66 0.31
C LEU A 175 11.41 13.28 -0.74
N GLN A 176 11.93 14.49 -0.48
CA GLN A 176 12.80 15.22 -1.41
C GLN A 176 12.17 15.32 -2.81
N LEU A 177 10.87 15.64 -2.84
CA LEU A 177 10.14 15.86 -4.09
C LEU A 177 10.85 16.94 -4.91
N ASP A 178 10.92 16.74 -6.23
CA ASP A 178 11.38 17.80 -7.11
C ASP A 178 10.36 18.96 -7.12
N GLY A 179 10.82 20.16 -7.49
CA GLY A 179 10.03 21.40 -7.39
C GLY A 179 8.85 21.52 -8.35
N ASN A 180 8.51 20.45 -9.10
CA ASN A 180 7.42 20.45 -10.08
C ASN A 180 6.36 19.39 -9.77
N MET A 181 6.34 18.86 -8.54
CA MET A 181 5.36 17.88 -8.10
C MET A 181 4.06 18.55 -7.63
N VAL A 182 2.94 18.00 -8.07
CA VAL A 182 1.59 18.50 -7.83
C VAL A 182 0.78 17.43 -7.11
N ILE A 183 0.13 17.80 -6.02
CA ILE A 183 -0.87 16.99 -5.33
C ILE A 183 -2.22 17.20 -5.98
N CYS A 184 -2.91 16.13 -6.33
CA CYS A 184 -4.26 16.16 -6.90
C CYS A 184 -5.09 14.97 -6.41
N VAL A 185 -6.41 15.03 -6.64
CA VAL A 185 -7.36 14.00 -6.19
C VAL A 185 -8.10 13.46 -7.41
N LEU A 186 -8.15 12.13 -7.55
CA LEU A 186 -8.89 11.49 -8.62
C LEU A 186 -10.39 11.52 -8.37
N ARG A 187 -11.18 11.75 -9.44
CA ARG A 187 -12.65 11.86 -9.38
C ARG A 187 -13.36 10.64 -8.83
N ASN A 188 -12.76 9.48 -8.92
CA ASN A 188 -13.37 8.20 -8.54
C ASN A 188 -12.94 7.67 -7.17
N THR A 189 -12.26 8.49 -6.35
CA THR A 189 -12.01 8.17 -4.93
C THR A 189 -13.33 7.92 -4.19
N LYS A 190 -13.25 7.11 -3.12
CA LYS A 190 -14.38 6.78 -2.23
C LYS A 190 -14.25 7.40 -0.84
N ASN A 191 -13.11 8.04 -0.53
CA ASN A 191 -12.73 8.43 0.83
C ASN A 191 -12.63 9.95 1.00
N LEU A 192 -13.64 10.70 0.51
CA LEU A 192 -13.62 12.18 0.54
C LEU A 192 -13.38 12.76 1.93
N ASP A 193 -13.99 12.18 2.97
CA ASP A 193 -13.81 12.67 4.35
C ASP A 193 -12.35 12.55 4.83
N ASN A 194 -11.68 11.45 4.47
CA ASN A 194 -10.27 11.22 4.86
C ASN A 194 -9.33 12.13 4.04
N ILE A 195 -9.68 12.39 2.78
CA ILE A 195 -8.98 13.35 1.92
C ILE A 195 -9.10 14.77 2.47
N THR A 196 -10.29 15.21 2.87
CA THR A 196 -10.50 16.54 3.47
C THR A 196 -9.69 16.71 4.75
N GLN A 197 -9.60 15.69 5.59
CA GLN A 197 -8.74 15.71 6.78
C GLN A 197 -7.24 15.81 6.42
N PHE A 198 -6.80 15.08 5.39
CA PHE A 198 -5.43 15.20 4.87
C PHE A 198 -5.14 16.62 4.38
N PHE A 199 -6.00 17.20 3.55
CA PHE A 199 -5.80 18.56 3.06
C PHE A 199 -5.81 19.60 4.18
N THR A 200 -6.72 19.46 5.16
CA THR A 200 -6.74 20.32 6.34
C THR A 200 -5.37 20.30 7.06
N LEU A 201 -4.82 19.11 7.29
CA LEU A 201 -3.52 18.92 7.95
C LEU A 201 -2.34 19.57 7.21
N ILE A 202 -2.33 19.53 5.87
CA ILE A 202 -1.22 20.08 5.07
C ILE A 202 -1.37 21.58 4.78
N THR A 203 -2.54 22.16 5.08
CA THR A 203 -2.82 23.60 4.91
C THR A 203 -2.69 24.41 6.20
N GLU A 204 -2.58 23.76 7.36
CA GLU A 204 -2.25 24.40 8.66
C GLU A 204 -0.83 24.98 8.69
#